data_AF-A0A2H3NU78-F1
#
_entry.id   AF-A0A2H3NU78-F1
#
_cell.length_a   1.000
_cell.length_b   1.000
_cell.length_c   1.000
_cell.angle_alpha   90.00
_cell.angle_beta   90.00
_cell.angle_gamma   90.00
#
_symmetry.space_group_name_H-M   'P 1'
#
loop_
_entity.id
_entity.type
_entity.pdbx_description
1 polymer ?
#
loop_
_entity_poly.entity_id
_entity_poly.type
_entity_poly.pdbx_seq_one_letter_code
_entity_poly.pdbx_strand_id
1 'polypeptide(L)'
;MAEQYGRLRIEARRGAKVKEIAEFLTALEEAYNNLYVIEFYISNREDLFRKRPYYPPPFEYPVPFERIRGLILPEDELRLDSVVIESPGWWEFLGVLNPIESLRKYLNDRHERNKDIDFRSEQEKEKGELEIERLKTQVLKEAGFSEEDIRRMIVEHGANPLQSLDKFQDSKLIGGASSEQSQDE
;
A
#
# COMPACT_ATOMS: atom_id res chain seq x y z
N MET A 1 15.40 1.34 -12.51
CA MET A 1 16.23 0.73 -11.44
C MET A 1 15.85 -0.74 -11.37
N ALA A 2 16.72 -1.64 -10.92
CA ALA A 2 16.29 -3.02 -10.68
C ALA A 2 15.22 -2.98 -9.58
N GLU A 3 14.00 -3.43 -9.89
CA GLU A 3 12.95 -3.54 -8.89
C GLU A 3 13.35 -4.59 -7.87
N GLN A 4 13.37 -4.19 -6.61
CA GLN A 4 13.57 -5.12 -5.50
C GLN A 4 12.22 -5.71 -5.16
N TYR A 5 12.14 -7.03 -5.10
CA TYR A 5 10.95 -7.74 -4.65
C TYR A 5 11.02 -7.98 -3.15
N GLY A 6 9.85 -7.98 -2.50
CA GLY A 6 9.67 -8.25 -1.10
C GLY A 6 8.58 -9.28 -0.88
N ARG A 7 8.72 -10.04 0.21
CA ARG A 7 7.69 -10.94 0.72
C ARG A 7 6.95 -10.25 1.85
N LEU A 8 5.62 -10.15 1.78
CA LEU A 8 4.74 -9.71 2.86
C LEU A 8 4.09 -10.93 3.50
N ARG A 9 4.33 -11.15 4.79
CA ARG A 9 3.65 -12.18 5.57
C ARG A 9 2.64 -11.55 6.50
N ILE A 10 1.38 -11.96 6.40
CA ILE A 10 0.27 -11.45 7.21
C ILE A 10 -0.23 -12.59 8.11
N GLU A 11 -0.35 -12.33 9.40
CA GLU A 11 -0.90 -13.30 10.37
C GLU A 11 -2.40 -13.51 10.14
N ALA A 12 -2.82 -14.77 10.02
CA ALA A 12 -4.23 -15.17 10.02
C ALA A 12 -4.62 -15.62 11.43
N ARG A 13 -5.54 -14.89 12.06
CA ARG A 13 -5.92 -15.11 13.47
C ARG A 13 -7.10 -16.05 13.67
N ARG A 14 -7.90 -16.25 12.62
CA ARG A 14 -9.02 -17.19 12.62
C ARG A 14 -9.37 -17.65 11.22
N GLY A 15 -10.17 -18.72 11.13
CA GLY A 15 -10.88 -19.06 9.90
C GLY A 15 -11.97 -18.04 9.55
N ALA A 16 -12.32 -17.99 8.27
CA ALA A 16 -13.34 -17.11 7.72
C ALA A 16 -14.13 -17.80 6.61
N LYS A 17 -15.24 -17.19 6.22
CA LYS A 17 -15.99 -17.64 5.03
C LYS A 17 -15.16 -17.33 3.79
N VAL A 18 -15.26 -18.18 2.76
CA VAL A 18 -14.59 -17.95 1.47
C VAL A 18 -14.85 -16.55 0.92
N LYS A 19 -16.09 -16.06 1.04
CA LYS A 19 -16.45 -14.70 0.62
C LYS A 19 -15.65 -13.62 1.35
N GLU A 20 -15.49 -13.76 2.66
CA GLU A 20 -14.75 -12.80 3.49
C GLU A 20 -13.25 -12.82 3.15
N ILE A 21 -12.69 -14.01 2.88
CA ILE A 21 -11.31 -14.17 2.39
C ILE A 21 -11.14 -13.48 1.04
N ALA A 22 -12.06 -13.71 0.09
CA ALA A 22 -12.01 -13.09 -1.23
C ALA A 22 -12.11 -11.55 -1.15
N GLU A 23 -12.98 -11.03 -0.29
CA GLU A 23 -13.09 -9.59 -0.03
C GLU A 23 -11.79 -9.01 0.53
N PHE A 24 -11.11 -9.73 1.43
CA PHE A 24 -9.80 -9.31 1.95
C PHE A 24 -8.72 -9.32 0.87
N LEU A 25 -8.61 -10.40 0.09
CA LEU A 25 -7.61 -10.50 -0.97
C LEU A 25 -7.80 -9.40 -2.02
N THR A 26 -9.06 -9.08 -2.34
CA THR A 26 -9.40 -7.97 -3.24
C THR A 26 -8.94 -6.63 -2.66
N ALA A 27 -9.29 -6.35 -1.40
CA ALA A 27 -8.87 -5.11 -0.73
C ALA A 27 -7.34 -4.98 -0.62
N LEU A 28 -6.64 -6.09 -0.38
CA LEU A 28 -5.18 -6.12 -0.30
C LEU A 28 -4.54 -5.85 -1.65
N GLU A 29 -5.03 -6.48 -2.72
CA GLU A 29 -4.59 -6.22 -4.10
C GLU A 29 -4.86 -4.76 -4.48
N GLU A 30 -6.04 -4.22 -4.16
CA GLU A 30 -6.38 -2.81 -4.39
C GLU A 30 -5.41 -1.88 -3.66
N ALA A 31 -5.14 -2.12 -2.39
CA ALA A 31 -4.20 -1.32 -1.61
C ALA A 31 -2.78 -1.37 -2.18
N TYR A 32 -2.30 -2.56 -2.52
CA TYR A 32 -1.00 -2.75 -3.16
C TYR A 32 -0.90 -1.98 -4.49
N ASN A 33 -1.88 -2.16 -5.37
CA ASN A 33 -1.87 -1.56 -6.71
C ASN A 33 -1.83 -0.03 -6.67
N ASN A 34 -2.61 0.57 -5.75
CA ASN A 34 -2.61 2.01 -5.60
C ASN A 34 -1.27 2.55 -5.03
N LEU A 35 -0.67 1.83 -4.08
CA LEU A 35 0.66 2.15 -3.56
C LEU A 35 1.74 2.04 -4.64
N TYR A 36 1.68 0.99 -5.47
CA TYR A 36 2.59 0.80 -6.61
C TYR A 36 2.53 2.00 -7.56
N VAL A 37 1.33 2.47 -7.91
CA VAL A 37 1.17 3.63 -8.81
C VAL A 37 1.79 4.89 -8.22
N ILE A 38 1.60 5.17 -6.93
CA ILE A 38 2.25 6.31 -6.27
C ILE A 38 3.77 6.19 -6.37
N GLU A 39 4.32 5.01 -6.06
CA GLU A 39 5.77 4.75 -6.12
C GLU A 39 6.33 4.87 -7.54
N PHE A 40 5.57 4.41 -8.54
CA PHE A 40 5.93 4.55 -9.95
C PHE A 40 6.06 6.02 -10.35
N TYR A 41 5.11 6.87 -9.96
CA TYR A 41 5.17 8.31 -10.25
C TYR A 41 6.33 9.01 -9.52
N ILE A 42 6.59 8.64 -8.27
CA ILE A 42 7.71 9.16 -7.48
C ILE A 42 9.05 8.77 -8.13
N SER A 43 9.19 7.49 -8.50
CA SER A 43 10.45 6.92 -9.02
C SER A 43 10.77 7.37 -10.44
N ASN A 44 9.75 7.58 -11.28
CA ASN A 44 9.93 7.95 -12.68
C ASN A 44 9.94 9.47 -12.92
N ARG A 45 10.05 10.28 -11.86
CA ARG A 45 10.09 11.75 -11.93
C ARG A 45 11.10 12.26 -12.94
N GLU A 46 12.35 11.80 -12.88
CA GLU A 46 13.42 12.36 -13.74
C GLU A 46 13.17 12.07 -15.22
N ASP A 47 12.68 10.87 -15.56
CA ASP A 47 12.48 10.48 -16.95
C ASP A 47 11.21 11.11 -17.56
N LEU A 48 10.15 11.28 -16.76
CA LEU A 48 8.93 11.97 -17.15
C LEU A 48 9.19 13.47 -17.42
N PHE A 49 9.94 14.15 -16.55
CA PHE A 49 10.20 15.60 -16.70
C PHE A 49 11.31 15.92 -17.69
N ARG A 50 12.35 15.08 -17.82
CA ARG A 50 13.51 15.38 -18.67
C ARG A 50 13.25 15.12 -20.15
N LYS A 51 12.37 14.17 -20.50
CA LYS A 51 12.08 13.82 -21.91
C LYS A 51 10.94 14.63 -22.53
N ARG A 52 10.05 15.27 -21.75
CA ARG A 52 8.90 16.02 -22.29
C ARG A 52 8.55 17.27 -21.45
N PRO A 53 9.30 18.38 -21.57
CA PRO A 53 9.10 19.60 -20.76
C PRO A 53 7.76 20.34 -21.00
N TYR A 54 6.97 19.95 -22.00
CA TYR A 54 5.69 20.57 -22.37
C TYR A 54 4.49 19.61 -22.35
N TYR A 55 4.66 18.35 -21.89
CA TYR A 55 3.52 17.47 -21.72
C TYR A 55 2.85 17.77 -20.37
N PRO A 56 1.62 18.30 -20.32
CA PRO A 56 0.78 17.98 -19.17
C PRO A 56 0.72 16.45 -19.06
N PRO A 57 0.77 15.86 -17.85
CA PRO A 57 0.68 14.41 -17.72
C PRO A 57 -0.55 13.95 -18.53
N PRO A 58 -0.41 13.01 -19.48
CA PRO A 58 -1.47 12.67 -20.43
C PRO A 58 -2.67 11.94 -19.79
N PHE A 59 -2.76 11.97 -18.47
CA PHE A 59 -3.83 11.40 -17.69
C PHE A 59 -4.50 12.56 -16.95
N GLU A 60 -5.80 12.74 -17.18
CA GLU A 60 -6.65 13.47 -16.24
C GLU A 60 -6.44 12.81 -14.87
N TYR A 61 -5.84 13.56 -13.95
CA TYR A 61 -5.73 13.12 -12.57
C TYR A 61 -7.02 13.46 -11.84
N PRO A 62 -7.49 12.55 -10.97
CA PRO A 62 -6.88 11.27 -10.60
C PRO A 62 -7.08 10.17 -11.65
N VAL A 63 -6.11 9.26 -11.78
CA VAL A 63 -6.24 8.10 -12.68
C VAL A 63 -7.33 7.19 -12.11
N PRO A 64 -8.43 6.93 -12.84
CA PRO A 64 -9.46 6.02 -12.36
C PRO A 64 -8.88 4.64 -12.06
N PHE A 65 -9.34 4.01 -10.99
CA PHE A 65 -8.84 2.71 -10.53
C PHE A 65 -8.86 1.64 -11.63
N GLU A 66 -9.86 1.69 -12.51
CA GLU A 66 -10.00 0.75 -13.63
C GLU A 66 -8.82 0.81 -14.62
N ARG A 67 -8.07 1.93 -14.63
CA ARG A 67 -6.87 2.08 -15.45
C ARG A 67 -5.59 1.69 -14.72
N ILE A 68 -5.60 1.61 -13.38
CA ILE A 68 -4.42 1.28 -12.57
C ILE A 68 -3.89 -0.12 -12.88
N ARG A 69 -4.78 -1.10 -13.04
CA ARG A 69 -4.37 -2.49 -13.37
C ARG A 69 -3.59 -2.59 -14.68
N GLY A 70 -3.84 -1.70 -15.64
CA GLY A 70 -3.09 -1.66 -16.91
C GLY A 70 -1.72 -0.99 -16.81
N LEU A 71 -1.37 -0.41 -15.66
CA LEU A 71 -0.08 0.25 -15.41
C LEU A 71 0.93 -0.64 -14.69
N ILE A 72 0.49 -1.77 -14.14
CA ILE A 72 1.33 -2.71 -13.39
C ILE A 72 1.83 -3.77 -14.37
N LEU A 73 3.14 -4.00 -14.40
CA LEU A 73 3.71 -5.06 -15.21
C LEU A 73 3.36 -6.43 -14.61
N PRO A 74 3.17 -7.48 -15.42
CA PRO A 74 2.83 -8.81 -14.90
C PRO A 74 3.80 -9.33 -13.83
N GLU A 75 5.08 -8.99 -13.94
CA GLU A 75 6.13 -9.31 -12.96
C GLU A 75 5.97 -8.58 -11.62
N ASP A 76 5.30 -7.43 -11.61
CA ASP A 76 5.10 -6.57 -10.45
C ASP A 76 3.74 -6.76 -9.76
N GLU A 77 2.90 -7.63 -10.30
CA GLU A 77 1.62 -7.96 -9.69
C GLU A 77 1.83 -8.59 -8.30
N LEU A 78 0.92 -8.26 -7.37
CA LEU A 78 0.91 -8.91 -6.07
C LEU A 78 0.51 -10.37 -6.24
N ARG A 79 1.42 -11.28 -5.90
CA ARG A 79 1.20 -12.73 -6.01
C ARG A 79 1.00 -13.33 -4.63
N LEU A 80 -0.01 -14.17 -4.47
CA LEU A 80 -0.15 -15.04 -3.30
C LEU A 80 0.84 -16.21 -3.46
N ASP A 81 1.85 -16.26 -2.58
CA ASP A 81 2.95 -17.23 -2.65
C ASP A 81 2.64 -18.48 -1.82
N SER A 82 2.25 -18.29 -0.56
CA SER A 82 1.95 -19.39 0.35
C SER A 82 0.81 -19.07 1.32
N VAL A 83 0.10 -20.11 1.77
CA VAL A 83 -0.97 -20.00 2.78
C VAL A 83 -0.86 -21.17 3.74
N VAL A 84 -0.75 -20.85 5.04
CA VAL A 84 -0.83 -21.83 6.13
C VAL A 84 -2.13 -21.63 6.89
N ILE A 85 -3.02 -22.62 6.79
CA ILE A 85 -4.36 -22.62 7.40
C ILE A 85 -4.29 -23.39 8.72
N GLU A 86 -3.59 -22.82 9.70
CA GLU A 86 -3.57 -23.28 11.09
C GLU A 86 -4.01 -22.13 12.01
N SER A 87 -4.18 -22.38 13.31
CA SER A 87 -4.52 -21.33 14.28
C SER A 87 -3.43 -21.23 15.34
N PRO A 88 -2.54 -20.22 15.30
CA PRO A 88 -2.45 -19.15 14.29
C PRO A 88 -1.82 -19.61 12.96
N GLY A 89 -2.27 -19.01 11.84
CA GLY A 89 -1.79 -19.28 10.49
C GLY A 89 -1.19 -18.02 9.87
N TRP A 90 -0.78 -18.08 8.60
CA TRP A 90 -0.25 -16.91 7.90
C TRP A 90 -0.40 -17.03 6.38
N TRP A 91 -0.49 -15.89 5.72
CA TRP A 91 -0.53 -15.78 4.25
C TRP A 91 0.69 -14.99 3.79
N GLU A 92 1.37 -15.46 2.76
CA GLU A 92 2.56 -14.82 2.19
C GLU A 92 2.28 -14.32 0.79
N PHE A 93 2.70 -13.09 0.53
CA PHE A 93 2.55 -12.41 -0.74
C PHE A 93 3.91 -11.95 -1.25
N LEU A 94 4.09 -11.95 -2.57
CA LEU A 94 5.27 -11.44 -3.25
C LEU A 94 4.88 -10.24 -4.11
N GLY A 95 5.70 -9.20 -4.09
CA GLY A 95 5.50 -8.01 -4.91
C GLY A 95 6.68 -7.05 -4.80
N VAL A 96 6.56 -5.88 -5.38
CA VAL A 96 7.58 -4.83 -5.31
C VAL A 96 7.74 -4.36 -3.86
N LEU A 97 8.99 -4.20 -3.43
CA LEU A 97 9.37 -3.98 -2.04
C LEU A 97 8.73 -2.72 -1.44
N ASN A 98 8.70 -1.59 -2.16
CA ASN A 98 8.20 -0.33 -1.60
C ASN A 98 6.70 -0.38 -1.23
N PRO A 99 5.80 -0.86 -2.12
CA PRO A 99 4.40 -1.11 -1.74
C PRO A 99 4.26 -2.13 -0.62
N ILE A 100 5.03 -3.22 -0.64
CA ILE A 100 5.04 -4.27 0.40
C ILE A 100 5.40 -3.68 1.78
N GLU A 101 6.45 -2.87 1.85
CA GLU A 101 6.87 -2.19 3.09
C GLU A 101 5.82 -1.19 3.58
N SER A 102 5.19 -0.46 2.66
CA SER A 102 4.11 0.47 2.99
C SER A 102 2.90 -0.26 3.59
N LEU A 103 2.51 -1.40 3.00
CA LEU A 103 1.45 -2.27 3.55
C LEU A 103 1.81 -2.82 4.93
N ARG A 104 3.03 -3.37 5.08
CA ARG A 104 3.49 -3.88 6.37
C ARG A 104 3.43 -2.79 7.44
N LYS A 105 4.01 -1.62 7.15
CA LYS A 105 4.05 -0.51 8.09
C LYS A 105 2.64 -0.11 8.50
N TYR A 106 1.72 0.04 7.54
CA TYR A 106 0.33 0.36 7.83
C TYR A 106 -0.36 -0.67 8.75
N LEU A 107 -0.26 -1.96 8.41
CA LEU A 107 -0.88 -3.04 9.18
C LEU A 107 -0.35 -3.11 10.62
N ASN A 108 0.95 -2.88 10.82
CA ASN A 108 1.56 -2.87 12.14
C ASN A 108 1.24 -1.59 12.94
N ASP A 109 1.32 -0.42 12.31
CA ASP A 109 1.02 0.86 12.96
C ASP A 109 -0.45 0.89 13.45
N ARG A 110 -1.37 0.27 12.70
CA ARG A 110 -2.75 0.07 13.16
C ARG A 110 -2.85 -0.94 14.30
N HIS A 111 -2.08 -2.04 14.26
CA HIS A 111 -2.05 -3.01 15.35
C HIS A 111 -1.60 -2.36 16.66
N GLU A 112 -0.57 -1.52 16.62
CA GLU A 112 -0.10 -0.74 17.77
C GLU A 112 -1.13 0.33 18.19
N ARG A 113 -1.74 1.07 17.24
CA ARG A 113 -2.85 2.00 17.56
C ARG A 113 -4.02 1.32 18.26
N ASN A 114 -4.38 0.09 17.88
CA ASN A 114 -5.45 -0.65 18.53
C ASN A 114 -5.06 -1.13 19.94
N LYS A 115 -3.78 -1.39 20.22
CA LYS A 115 -3.27 -1.63 21.58
C LYS A 115 -3.28 -0.34 22.41
N ASP A 116 -2.96 0.78 21.78
CA ASP A 116 -2.85 2.10 22.42
C ASP A 116 -4.18 2.84 22.57
N ILE A 117 -5.24 2.49 21.82
CA ILE A 117 -6.61 3.01 22.01
C ILE A 117 -7.16 2.66 23.39
N ASP A 118 -6.71 1.55 24.00
CA ASP A 118 -6.99 1.25 25.40
C ASP A 118 -6.24 2.20 26.37
N PHE A 119 -5.31 3.04 25.88
CA PHE A 119 -4.38 3.82 26.69
C PHE A 119 -4.29 5.35 26.43
N ARG A 120 -4.51 5.94 25.22
CA ARG A 120 -4.34 7.41 24.99
C ARG A 120 -5.19 8.13 23.89
N SER A 121 -5.20 9.47 23.98
CA SER A 121 -6.16 10.46 23.41
C SER A 121 -5.96 10.86 21.94
N GLU A 122 -6.97 11.57 21.40
CA GLU A 122 -7.14 11.98 19.98
C GLU A 122 -5.94 12.67 19.30
N GLN A 123 -5.04 13.32 20.04
CA GLN A 123 -3.89 14.05 19.45
C GLN A 123 -2.75 13.16 18.91
N GLU A 124 -2.69 11.89 19.34
CA GLU A 124 -1.70 10.93 18.80
C GLU A 124 -2.17 10.31 17.48
N LYS A 125 -3.48 10.29 17.20
CA LYS A 125 -4.05 9.77 15.95
C LYS A 125 -3.62 10.58 14.72
N GLU A 126 -3.53 11.90 14.84
CA GLU A 126 -3.09 12.78 13.73
C GLU A 126 -1.58 12.64 13.41
N LYS A 127 -0.73 12.26 14.38
CA LYS A 127 0.73 12.23 14.18
C LYS A 127 1.23 11.04 13.37
N GLY A 128 0.56 9.90 13.44
CA GLY A 128 0.96 8.69 12.71
C GLY A 128 0.73 8.77 11.21
N GLU A 129 -0.26 9.56 10.77
CA GLU A 129 -0.58 9.77 9.36
C GLU A 129 0.48 10.64 8.65
N LEU A 130 1.15 11.54 9.40
CA LEU A 130 2.00 12.61 8.86
C LEU A 130 3.42 12.20 8.42
N GLU A 131 3.91 11.01 8.80
CA GLU A 131 5.33 10.67 8.55
C GLU A 131 5.57 9.98 7.20
N ILE A 132 4.66 9.11 6.76
CA ILE A 132 4.68 8.55 5.39
C ILE A 132 4.32 9.65 4.38
N GLU A 133 3.49 10.60 4.80
CA GLU A 133 3.01 11.71 3.98
C GLU A 133 4.12 12.72 3.67
N ARG A 134 5.01 13.02 4.62
CA ARG A 134 6.00 14.09 4.48
C ARG A 134 7.04 13.84 3.40
N LEU A 135 7.63 12.64 3.34
CA LEU A 135 8.65 12.30 2.36
C LEU A 135 8.08 12.22 0.94
N LYS A 136 6.89 11.64 0.80
CA LYS A 136 6.20 11.55 -0.51
C LYS A 136 5.73 12.92 -0.99
N THR A 137 5.20 13.76 -0.10
CA THR A 137 4.74 15.11 -0.44
C THR A 137 5.87 15.99 -0.96
N GLN A 138 7.07 15.92 -0.37
CA GLN A 138 8.18 16.75 -0.84
C GLN A 138 8.64 16.36 -2.25
N VAL A 139 8.76 15.05 -2.53
CA VAL A 139 9.15 14.58 -3.86
C VAL A 139 8.11 14.94 -4.93
N LEU A 140 6.82 14.88 -4.59
CA LEU A 140 5.74 15.24 -5.50
C LEU A 140 5.65 16.75 -5.74
N LYS A 141 5.95 17.57 -4.73
CA LYS A 141 6.10 19.03 -4.88
C LYS A 141 7.27 19.36 -5.81
N GLU A 142 8.41 18.69 -5.65
CA GLU A 142 9.58 18.84 -6.53
C GLU A 142 9.28 18.39 -7.97
N ALA A 143 8.36 17.44 -8.14
CA ALA A 143 7.82 17.01 -9.42
C ALA A 143 6.75 17.96 -10.00
N GLY A 144 6.49 19.12 -9.38
CA GLY A 144 5.58 20.12 -9.95
C GLY A 144 4.10 19.82 -9.81
N PHE A 145 3.71 18.83 -9.00
CA PHE A 145 2.30 18.63 -8.64
C PHE A 145 1.82 19.75 -7.72
N SER A 146 0.57 20.19 -7.92
CA SER A 146 -0.05 21.15 -6.99
C SER A 146 -0.30 20.49 -5.62
N GLU A 147 -0.36 21.26 -4.55
CA GLU A 147 -0.67 20.72 -3.23
C GLU A 147 -2.03 20.01 -3.18
N GLU A 148 -2.99 20.48 -3.99
CA GLU A 148 -4.31 19.87 -4.12
C GLU A 148 -4.24 18.50 -4.81
N ASP A 149 -3.45 18.39 -5.88
CA ASP A 149 -3.22 17.12 -6.57
C ASP A 149 -2.52 16.10 -5.68
N ILE A 150 -1.51 16.55 -4.92
CA ILE A 150 -0.77 15.70 -3.99
C ILE A 150 -1.71 15.17 -2.91
N ARG A 151 -2.51 16.06 -2.29
CA ARG A 151 -3.47 15.66 -1.26
C ARG A 151 -4.47 14.65 -1.82
N ARG A 152 -5.04 14.93 -3.00
CA ARG A 152 -5.98 14.02 -3.65
C ARG A 152 -5.35 12.66 -3.93
N MET A 153 -4.15 12.63 -4.46
CA MET A 153 -3.44 11.37 -4.75
C MET A 153 -3.14 10.58 -3.48
N ILE A 154 -2.68 11.24 -2.42
CA ILE A 154 -2.40 10.59 -1.13
C ILE A 154 -3.68 10.01 -0.53
N VAL A 155 -4.79 10.74 -0.58
CA VAL A 155 -6.06 10.28 -0.03
C VAL A 155 -6.63 9.12 -0.86
N GLU A 156 -6.76 9.31 -2.17
CA GLU A 156 -7.44 8.35 -3.06
C GLU A 156 -6.63 7.09 -3.31
N HIS A 157 -5.31 7.20 -3.42
CA HIS A 157 -4.42 6.08 -3.76
C HIS A 157 -3.53 5.64 -2.58
N GLY A 158 -3.49 6.38 -1.48
CA GLY A 158 -2.76 5.99 -0.27
C GLY A 158 -3.70 5.58 0.85
N ALA A 159 -4.39 6.57 1.43
CA ALA A 159 -5.17 6.39 2.66
C ALA A 159 -6.41 5.51 2.44
N ASN A 160 -7.26 5.80 1.46
CA ASN A 160 -8.53 5.10 1.27
C ASN A 160 -8.34 3.59 0.99
N PRO A 161 -7.43 3.17 0.09
CA PRO A 161 -7.20 1.76 -0.17
C PRO A 161 -6.66 1.03 1.07
N LEU A 162 -5.76 1.66 1.84
CA LEU A 162 -5.23 1.11 3.08
C LEU A 162 -6.32 0.97 4.16
N GLN A 163 -7.17 1.98 4.33
CA GLN A 163 -8.29 1.96 5.29
C GLN A 163 -9.30 0.84 4.98
N SER A 164 -9.43 0.43 3.72
CA SER A 164 -10.29 -0.71 3.36
C SER A 164 -9.88 -2.02 4.05
N LEU A 165 -8.62 -2.12 4.51
CA LEU A 165 -8.09 -3.27 5.23
C LEU A 165 -8.48 -3.29 6.72
N ASP A 166 -8.86 -2.14 7.29
CA ASP A 166 -9.12 -1.98 8.72
C ASP A 166 -10.21 -2.94 9.21
N LYS A 167 -11.27 -3.11 8.42
CA LYS A 167 -12.38 -4.02 8.76
C LYS A 167 -11.93 -5.47 8.98
N PHE A 168 -10.85 -5.91 8.34
CA PHE A 168 -10.31 -7.26 8.49
C PHE A 168 -9.43 -7.40 9.73
N GLN A 169 -8.75 -6.33 10.15
CA GLN A 169 -8.08 -6.28 11.46
C GLN A 169 -9.09 -6.19 12.60
N ASP A 170 -10.13 -5.37 12.45
CA ASP A 170 -11.18 -5.18 13.46
C ASP A 170 -11.99 -6.46 13.69
N SER A 171 -12.29 -7.20 12.62
CA SER A 171 -12.92 -8.53 12.71
C SER A 171 -11.97 -9.66 13.13
N LYS A 172 -10.71 -9.32 13.43
CA LYS A 172 -9.62 -10.24 13.80
C LYS A 172 -9.41 -11.35 12.77
N LEU A 173 -9.71 -11.10 11.50
CA LEU A 173 -9.34 -12.03 10.43
C LEU A 173 -7.81 -12.05 10.30
N ILE A 174 -7.22 -10.86 10.25
CA ILE A 174 -5.78 -10.65 10.13
C ILE A 174 -5.21 -9.98 11.39
N GLY A 175 -3.93 -10.19 11.62
CA GLY A 175 -3.17 -9.64 12.75
C GLY A 175 -2.11 -8.63 12.32
N GLY A 176 -0.88 -8.89 12.77
CA GLY A 176 0.31 -8.14 12.35
C GLY A 176 0.85 -8.60 10.99
N ALA A 177 1.87 -7.90 10.52
CA ALA A 177 2.56 -8.25 9.28
C ALA A 177 4.09 -8.14 9.42
N SER A 178 4.83 -8.98 8.71
CA SER A 178 6.27 -8.88 8.55
C SER A 178 6.63 -8.82 7.07
N SER A 179 7.79 -8.24 6.75
CA SER A 179 8.32 -8.22 5.39
C SER A 179 9.79 -8.59 5.38
N GLU A 180 10.18 -9.25 4.31
CA GLU A 180 11.56 -9.65 4.04
C GLU A 180 11.88 -9.32 2.58
N GLN A 181 13.11 -8.92 2.29
CA GLN A 181 13.55 -8.78 0.91
C GLN A 181 13.64 -10.17 0.26
N SER A 182 13.05 -10.32 -0.92
CA SER A 182 13.22 -11.53 -1.72
C SER A 182 14.60 -11.46 -2.36
N GLN A 183 15.51 -12.36 -1.97
CA GLN A 183 16.67 -12.66 -2.79
C GLN A 183 16.18 -13.67 -3.83
N ASP A 184 15.83 -13.18 -5.02
CA ASP A 184 15.46 -14.08 -6.12
C ASP A 184 16.69 -14.95 -6.47
N GLU A 185 16.55 -16.27 -6.28
CA GLU A 185 17.37 -17.31 -6.92
C GLU A 185 16.82 -17.64 -8.32
#